data_AF-A0A5N6W6Y7-F1
#
_entry.id   AF-A0A5N6W6Y7-F1
#
_cell.length_a   1.000
_cell.length_b   1.000
_cell.length_c   1.000
_cell.angle_alpha   90.00
_cell.angle_beta   90.00
_cell.angle_gamma   90.00
#
_symmetry.space_group_name_H-M   'P 1'
#
loop_
_entity.id
_entity.type
_entity.pdbx_description
1 polymer ?
#
loop_
_entity_poly.entity_id
_entity_poly.type
_entity_poly.pdbx_seq_one_letter_code
_entity_poly.pdbx_strand_id
1 'polypeptide(L)'
;MPGFLSLPTELIFEVYCSLDTIGDAYFLSQTCQQTYSIFSRPQSQPRIFESIIDNIIHDAAPTKAWLEEQFGPGSLWQPTEAELPVDLTDKETIEFLLDVGFPSVNLPRMGFESTDLKKFAGEGERIYGCTAYDLYTMFDPDDFSEVPALSFCFGDLNYQLAKLNNKNSVIFLYEPGAGHYMDCNKGSVAFGLDSFAVLLGMVVAVTKDLRKASPDICPKELERRAEVLGDYDFLADEDSEFWDELFSNLLK
;
A
#
# COMPACT_ATOMS: atom_id res chain seq x y z
N MET A 1 -0.97 1.24 -44.94
CA MET A 1 -0.56 0.46 -43.75
C MET A 1 -1.81 0.14 -42.97
N PRO A 2 -2.04 -1.12 -42.55
CA PRO A 2 -3.12 -1.44 -41.63
C PRO A 2 -2.85 -0.69 -40.31
N GLY A 3 -3.81 0.11 -39.84
CA GLY A 3 -3.71 0.84 -38.58
C GLY A 3 -4.19 -0.01 -37.40
N PHE A 4 -4.00 0.47 -36.17
CA PHE A 4 -4.45 -0.19 -34.93
C PHE A 4 -5.91 -0.67 -34.98
N LEU A 5 -6.80 0.09 -35.61
CA LEU A 5 -8.23 -0.22 -35.79
C LEU A 5 -8.53 -1.35 -36.78
N SER A 6 -7.51 -1.86 -37.50
CA SER A 6 -7.65 -3.02 -38.39
C SER A 6 -7.27 -4.33 -37.71
N LEU A 7 -6.83 -4.28 -36.45
CA LEU A 7 -6.52 -5.46 -35.66
C LEU A 7 -7.81 -6.19 -35.24
N PRO A 8 -7.79 -7.53 -35.18
CA PRO A 8 -8.83 -8.31 -34.52
C PRO A 8 -9.03 -7.86 -33.08
N THR A 9 -10.27 -7.97 -32.60
CA THR A 9 -10.68 -7.64 -31.23
C THR A 9 -9.83 -8.36 -30.19
N GLU A 10 -9.42 -9.60 -30.48
CA GLU A 10 -8.56 -10.41 -29.64
C GLU A 10 -7.18 -9.77 -29.45
N LEU A 11 -6.57 -9.23 -30.51
CA LEU A 11 -5.27 -8.56 -30.41
C LEU A 11 -5.37 -7.23 -29.67
N ILE A 12 -6.47 -6.50 -29.82
CA ILE A 12 -6.70 -5.26 -29.06
C ILE A 12 -6.91 -5.59 -27.57
N PHE A 13 -7.57 -6.71 -27.26
CA PHE A 13 -7.70 -7.21 -25.90
C PHE A 13 -6.34 -7.56 -25.29
N GLU A 14 -5.45 -8.26 -26.02
CA GLU A 14 -4.08 -8.53 -25.55
C GLU A 14 -3.30 -7.24 -25.30
N VAL A 15 -3.47 -6.21 -26.14
CA VAL A 15 -2.86 -4.88 -25.89
C VAL A 15 -3.36 -4.27 -24.60
N TYR A 16 -4.63 -4.44 -24.24
CA TYR A 16 -5.12 -3.99 -22.92
C TYR A 16 -4.48 -4.78 -21.78
N CYS A 17 -4.36 -6.09 -21.90
CA CYS A 17 -3.77 -6.96 -20.89
C CYS A 17 -2.25 -6.72 -20.71
N SER A 18 -1.57 -6.13 -21.70
CA SER A 18 -0.16 -5.77 -21.61
C SER A 18 0.11 -4.35 -21.09
N LEU A 19 -0.91 -3.63 -20.59
CA LEU A 19 -0.72 -2.30 -20.03
C LEU A 19 -0.27 -2.39 -18.57
N ASP A 20 0.41 -1.35 -18.11
CA ASP A 20 0.93 -1.25 -16.75
C ASP A 20 0.05 -0.36 -15.86
N THR A 21 -0.96 0.33 -16.41
CA THR A 21 -1.84 1.20 -15.63
C THR A 21 -3.30 1.15 -16.07
N ILE A 22 -4.22 1.33 -15.11
CA ILE A 22 -5.65 1.51 -15.39
C ILE A 22 -5.93 2.80 -16.17
N GLY A 23 -5.11 3.83 -15.94
CA GLY A 23 -5.21 5.09 -16.68
C GLY A 23 -5.01 4.90 -18.17
N ASP A 24 -3.96 4.18 -18.55
CA ASP A 24 -3.66 3.90 -19.95
C ASP A 24 -4.75 3.05 -20.59
N ALA A 25 -5.30 2.06 -19.87
CA ALA A 25 -6.45 1.30 -20.33
C ALA A 25 -7.67 2.20 -20.53
N TYR A 26 -7.94 3.11 -19.58
CA TYR A 26 -9.02 4.07 -19.75
C TYR A 26 -8.78 4.98 -20.96
N PHE A 27 -7.60 5.58 -21.12
CA PHE A 27 -7.31 6.45 -22.26
C PHE A 27 -7.39 5.70 -23.59
N LEU A 28 -6.91 4.46 -23.66
CA LEU A 28 -7.07 3.59 -24.82
C LEU A 28 -8.55 3.35 -25.16
N SER A 29 -9.40 3.15 -24.14
CA SER A 29 -10.85 3.01 -24.31
C SER A 29 -11.51 4.24 -24.92
N GLN A 30 -10.96 5.44 -24.66
CA GLN A 30 -11.49 6.70 -25.19
C GLN A 30 -11.09 6.97 -26.64
N THR A 31 -10.19 6.16 -27.24
CA THR A 31 -9.67 6.43 -28.60
C THR A 31 -10.67 6.12 -29.71
N CYS A 32 -11.49 5.06 -29.57
CA CYS A 32 -12.47 4.68 -30.59
C CYS A 32 -13.59 3.77 -30.04
N GLN A 33 -14.64 3.54 -30.85
CA GLN A 33 -15.76 2.69 -30.45
C GLN A 33 -15.36 1.22 -30.22
N GLN A 34 -14.40 0.69 -30.97
CA GLN A 34 -13.96 -0.70 -30.83
C GLN A 34 -13.23 -0.92 -29.50
N THR A 35 -12.28 -0.05 -29.17
CA THR A 35 -11.53 -0.11 -27.90
C THR A 35 -12.44 0.13 -26.71
N TYR A 36 -13.37 1.09 -26.80
CA TYR A 36 -14.41 1.30 -25.79
C TYR A 36 -15.25 0.03 -25.56
N SER A 37 -15.73 -0.59 -26.64
CA SER A 37 -16.60 -1.78 -26.55
C SER A 37 -15.90 -2.97 -25.89
N ILE A 38 -14.58 -3.12 -26.09
CA ILE A 38 -13.77 -4.14 -25.41
C ILE A 38 -13.63 -3.81 -23.92
N PHE A 39 -13.24 -2.58 -23.59
CA PHE A 39 -13.00 -2.14 -22.21
C PHE A 39 -14.28 -2.17 -21.37
N SER A 40 -15.43 -1.80 -21.92
CA SER A 40 -16.72 -1.79 -21.22
C SER A 40 -17.41 -3.16 -21.18
N ARG A 41 -16.84 -4.20 -21.81
CA ARG A 41 -17.46 -5.53 -21.82
C ARG A 41 -17.31 -6.17 -20.44
N PRO A 42 -18.41 -6.63 -19.80
CA PRO A 42 -18.36 -7.19 -18.44
C PRO A 42 -17.42 -8.39 -18.24
N GLN A 43 -17.09 -9.12 -19.32
CA GLN A 43 -16.19 -10.27 -19.29
C GLN A 43 -14.72 -9.89 -19.53
N SER A 44 -14.48 -8.76 -20.21
CA SER A 44 -13.14 -8.33 -20.60
C SER A 44 -12.55 -7.38 -19.56
N GLN A 45 -13.36 -6.46 -19.02
CA GLN A 45 -12.90 -5.46 -18.08
C GLN A 45 -12.19 -6.06 -16.85
N PRO A 46 -12.74 -7.09 -16.17
CA PRO A 46 -12.05 -7.66 -15.00
C PRO A 46 -10.72 -8.29 -15.39
N ARG A 47 -10.65 -8.99 -16.53
CA ARG A 47 -9.40 -9.61 -17.02
C ARG A 47 -8.32 -8.59 -17.39
N ILE A 48 -8.73 -7.46 -17.98
CA ILE A 48 -7.80 -6.36 -18.30
C ILE A 48 -7.18 -5.84 -17.01
N PHE A 49 -8.00 -5.63 -15.98
CA PHE A 49 -7.52 -5.16 -14.70
C PHE A 49 -6.67 -6.20 -13.97
N GLU A 50 -7.10 -7.47 -13.91
CA GLU A 50 -6.30 -8.60 -13.40
C GLU A 50 -4.92 -8.60 -14.06
N SER A 51 -4.82 -8.55 -15.39
CA SER A 51 -3.52 -8.53 -16.07
C SER A 51 -2.68 -7.29 -15.77
N ILE A 52 -3.27 -6.09 -15.67
CA ILE A 52 -2.55 -4.87 -15.29
C ILE A 52 -1.94 -5.02 -13.89
N ILE A 53 -2.68 -5.61 -12.96
CA ILE A 53 -2.20 -5.84 -11.59
C ILE A 53 -1.09 -6.89 -11.60
N ASP A 54 -1.26 -8.00 -12.33
CA ASP A 54 -0.24 -9.05 -12.48
C ASP A 54 1.07 -8.49 -13.04
N ASN A 55 0.99 -7.60 -14.05
CA ASN A 55 2.16 -6.93 -14.63
C ASN A 55 2.89 -6.10 -13.58
N ILE A 56 2.15 -5.34 -12.76
CA ILE A 56 2.73 -4.52 -11.68
C ILE A 56 3.36 -5.40 -10.60
N ILE A 57 2.72 -6.51 -10.22
CA ILE A 57 3.24 -7.42 -9.18
C ILE A 57 4.52 -8.08 -9.64
N HIS A 58 4.57 -8.54 -10.89
CA HIS A 58 5.75 -9.19 -11.43
C HIS A 58 6.99 -8.28 -11.38
N ASP A 59 6.80 -6.98 -11.59
CA ASP A 59 7.88 -6.00 -11.61
C ASP A 59 8.06 -5.26 -10.27
N ALA A 60 7.24 -5.59 -9.26
CA ALA A 60 7.32 -4.98 -7.95
C ALA A 60 8.58 -5.40 -7.22
N ALA A 61 9.29 -4.42 -6.67
CA ALA A 61 10.50 -4.67 -5.92
C ALA A 61 10.66 -3.64 -4.79
N PRO A 62 11.12 -4.04 -3.60
CA PRO A 62 11.41 -3.14 -2.48
C PRO A 62 12.74 -2.38 -2.72
N THR A 63 12.89 -1.78 -3.91
CA THR A 63 14.08 -1.02 -4.29
C THR A 63 13.78 0.45 -4.33
N LYS A 64 14.80 1.26 -4.07
CA LYS A 64 14.71 2.72 -4.13
C LYS A 64 14.17 3.22 -5.47
N ALA A 65 14.67 2.65 -6.56
CA ALA A 65 14.27 3.04 -7.91
C ALA A 65 12.77 2.80 -8.16
N TRP A 66 12.28 1.61 -7.80
CA TRP A 66 10.87 1.26 -7.99
C TRP A 66 9.94 2.10 -7.10
N LEU A 67 10.29 2.28 -5.82
CA LEU A 67 9.48 3.10 -4.92
C LEU A 67 9.45 4.58 -5.37
N GLU A 68 10.58 5.15 -5.77
CA GLU A 68 10.60 6.52 -6.30
C GLU A 68 9.86 6.67 -7.63
N GLU A 69 9.75 5.61 -8.44
CA GLU A 69 8.92 5.62 -9.64
C GLU A 69 7.42 5.73 -9.30
N GLN A 70 6.96 5.06 -8.24
CA GLN A 70 5.56 5.10 -7.82
C GLN A 70 5.22 6.38 -7.05
N PHE A 71 6.05 6.75 -6.07
CA PHE A 71 5.78 7.84 -5.14
C PHE A 71 6.37 9.19 -5.57
N GLY A 72 7.25 9.19 -6.57
CA GLY A 72 7.95 10.36 -7.08
C GLY A 72 9.39 10.48 -6.57
N PRO A 73 10.29 11.14 -7.33
CA PRO A 73 11.70 11.29 -6.94
C PRO A 73 11.87 12.01 -5.60
N GLY A 74 12.72 11.48 -4.72
CA GLY A 74 12.98 12.06 -3.40
C GLY A 74 11.83 11.93 -2.41
N SER A 75 10.83 11.09 -2.69
CA SER A 75 9.71 10.79 -1.79
C SER A 75 10.14 9.97 -0.56
N LEU A 76 11.21 9.20 -0.66
CA LEU A 76 11.65 8.32 0.43
C LEU A 76 12.28 9.09 1.59
N TRP A 77 11.94 8.66 2.79
CA TRP A 77 12.65 8.96 4.03
C TRP A 77 13.66 7.84 4.29
N GLN A 78 14.93 8.19 4.31
CA GLN A 78 16.06 7.27 4.49
C GLN A 78 16.86 7.75 5.71
N PRO A 79 16.61 7.20 6.91
CA PRO A 79 17.32 7.59 8.11
C PRO A 79 18.78 7.11 8.11
N THR A 80 19.57 7.68 9.00
CA THR A 80 20.90 7.18 9.37
C THR A 80 20.80 6.21 10.55
N GLU A 81 21.86 5.42 10.78
CA GLU A 81 21.91 4.47 11.89
C GLU A 81 21.69 5.14 13.27
N ALA A 82 22.14 6.38 13.42
CA ALA A 82 21.97 7.15 14.66
C ALA A 82 20.53 7.65 14.89
N GLU A 83 19.69 7.65 13.85
CA GLU A 83 18.28 8.06 13.91
C GLU A 83 17.34 6.86 14.13
N LEU A 84 17.85 5.63 14.03
CA LEU A 84 17.06 4.42 14.28
C LEU A 84 16.87 4.18 15.78
N PRO A 85 15.71 3.66 16.20
CA PRO A 85 15.48 3.28 17.60
C PRO A 85 16.47 2.21 18.07
N VAL A 86 17.01 2.37 19.29
CA VAL A 86 17.98 1.41 19.86
C VAL A 86 17.38 0.02 20.07
N ASP A 87 16.08 -0.05 20.24
CA ASP A 87 15.30 -1.27 20.44
C ASP A 87 14.83 -1.90 19.12
N LEU A 88 15.06 -1.27 17.96
CA LEU A 88 14.86 -1.89 16.66
C LEU A 88 15.98 -2.91 16.43
N THR A 89 15.63 -4.20 16.42
CA THR A 89 16.61 -5.29 16.37
C THR A 89 16.52 -6.14 15.12
N ASP A 90 15.44 -6.02 14.37
CA ASP A 90 15.28 -6.73 13.12
C ASP A 90 16.23 -6.19 12.04
N LYS A 91 17.05 -7.08 11.48
CA LYS A 91 18.11 -6.69 10.55
C LYS A 91 17.57 -6.31 9.18
N GLU A 92 16.56 -7.00 8.70
CA GLU A 92 15.99 -6.77 7.37
C GLU A 92 15.35 -5.38 7.30
N THR A 93 14.64 -4.98 8.36
CA THR A 93 14.07 -3.63 8.47
C THR A 93 15.15 -2.54 8.58
N ILE A 94 16.21 -2.79 9.36
CA ILE A 94 17.33 -1.85 9.47
C ILE A 94 18.01 -1.68 8.10
N GLU A 95 18.34 -2.77 7.41
CA GLU A 95 18.96 -2.74 6.08
C GLU A 95 18.06 -2.01 5.07
N PHE A 96 16.76 -2.34 5.04
CA PHE A 96 15.79 -1.66 4.18
C PHE A 96 15.74 -0.14 4.44
N LEU A 97 15.66 0.28 5.70
CA LEU A 97 15.62 1.71 6.05
C LEU A 97 16.90 2.45 5.67
N LEU A 98 18.06 1.83 5.90
CA LEU A 98 19.36 2.44 5.64
C LEU A 98 19.71 2.48 4.15
N ASP A 99 19.31 1.48 3.36
CA ASP A 99 19.68 1.37 1.94
C ASP A 99 18.62 1.93 1.00
N VAL A 100 17.34 1.71 1.33
CA VAL A 100 16.19 2.05 0.47
C VAL A 100 15.39 3.22 1.05
N GLY A 101 14.94 3.09 2.29
CA GLY A 101 14.05 4.04 2.96
C GLY A 101 12.56 3.78 2.70
N PHE A 102 11.71 4.47 3.45
CA PHE A 102 10.25 4.32 3.39
C PHE A 102 9.57 5.55 2.75
N PRO A 103 8.50 5.41 1.95
CA PRO A 103 7.82 6.56 1.34
C PRO A 103 7.27 7.53 2.39
N SER A 104 7.69 8.79 2.32
CA SER A 104 7.18 9.89 3.14
C SER A 104 6.32 10.80 2.26
N VAL A 105 5.03 10.50 2.22
CA VAL A 105 4.08 10.99 1.22
C VAL A 105 2.72 11.29 1.83
N ASN A 106 1.97 12.17 1.20
CA ASN A 106 0.55 12.34 1.45
C ASN A 106 -0.21 11.76 0.25
N LEU A 107 -1.12 10.81 0.52
CA LEU A 107 -2.00 10.18 -0.45
C LEU A 107 -3.46 10.51 -0.11
N PRO A 108 -3.96 11.74 -0.40
CA PRO A 108 -5.24 12.21 0.12
C PRO A 108 -6.45 11.37 -0.27
N ARG A 109 -6.41 10.74 -1.45
CA ARG A 109 -7.49 9.88 -1.94
C ARG A 109 -7.53 8.52 -1.22
N MET A 110 -6.38 8.03 -0.77
CA MET A 110 -6.28 6.81 0.01
C MET A 110 -6.53 7.10 1.50
N GLY A 111 -6.43 8.36 1.91
CA GLY A 111 -6.48 8.77 3.31
C GLY A 111 -5.19 8.47 4.07
N PHE A 112 -4.12 8.07 3.37
CA PHE A 112 -2.84 7.70 3.96
C PHE A 112 -1.86 8.87 3.97
N GLU A 113 -1.17 9.09 5.08
CA GLU A 113 -0.23 10.17 5.30
C GLU A 113 1.01 9.69 6.07
N SER A 114 2.20 9.99 5.55
CA SER A 114 3.49 9.61 6.14
C SER A 114 4.56 10.72 6.01
N THR A 115 4.17 11.95 5.65
CA THR A 115 5.08 13.11 5.56
C THR A 115 5.74 13.44 6.89
N ASP A 116 5.14 13.02 8.00
CA ASP A 116 5.66 13.21 9.35
C ASP A 116 7.01 12.50 9.57
N LEU A 117 7.28 11.42 8.84
CA LEU A 117 8.58 10.72 8.85
C LEU A 117 9.77 11.67 8.61
N LYS A 118 9.63 12.60 7.66
CA LYS A 118 10.65 13.62 7.38
C LYS A 118 10.63 14.79 8.36
N LYS A 119 9.46 15.15 8.89
CA LYS A 119 9.32 16.31 9.78
C LYS A 119 9.96 16.08 11.14
N PHE A 120 9.96 14.83 11.60
CA PHE A 120 10.44 14.47 12.93
C PHE A 120 11.79 13.73 12.91
N ALA A 121 12.47 13.68 11.76
CA ALA A 121 13.83 13.15 11.64
C ALA A 121 14.77 13.98 12.56
N GLY A 122 15.14 13.40 13.71
CA GLY A 122 16.01 14.02 14.73
C GLY A 122 15.31 14.45 16.03
N GLU A 123 13.98 14.37 16.13
CA GLU A 123 13.24 14.69 17.38
C GLU A 123 13.06 13.48 18.29
N GLY A 124 14.13 12.69 18.47
CA GLY A 124 14.20 11.45 19.27
C GLY A 124 13.08 11.33 20.32
N GLU A 125 12.28 10.26 20.16
CA GLU A 125 11.12 9.86 20.98
C GLU A 125 9.74 10.52 20.72
N ARG A 126 9.55 11.33 19.67
CA ARG A 126 8.20 11.90 19.39
C ARG A 126 7.62 11.68 17.99
N ILE A 127 7.54 10.42 17.56
CA ILE A 127 6.62 10.01 16.48
C ILE A 127 5.62 8.94 16.98
N TYR A 128 5.23 9.02 18.26
CA TYR A 128 4.27 8.15 18.98
C TYR A 128 4.78 6.77 19.41
N GLY A 129 5.92 6.71 20.10
CA GLY A 129 6.34 5.49 20.82
C GLY A 129 5.25 5.06 21.81
N CYS A 130 4.83 3.79 21.74
CA CYS A 130 3.97 3.22 22.77
C CYS A 130 4.84 2.93 23.98
N THR A 131 4.47 3.43 25.15
CA THR A 131 5.11 2.96 26.38
C THR A 131 4.79 1.48 26.59
N ALA A 132 5.61 0.76 27.35
CA ALA A 132 5.28 -0.61 27.77
C ALA A 132 3.90 -0.69 28.46
N TYR A 133 3.42 0.41 29.05
CA TYR A 133 2.07 0.50 29.63
C TYR A 133 0.98 0.60 28.55
N ASP A 134 1.21 1.38 27.49
CA ASP A 134 0.28 1.45 26.37
C ASP A 134 0.18 0.08 25.67
N LEU A 135 1.32 -0.60 25.50
CA LEU A 135 1.37 -1.97 24.97
C LEU A 135 0.70 -3.00 25.90
N TYR A 136 0.88 -2.88 27.22
CA TYR A 136 0.20 -3.72 28.23
C TYR A 136 -1.33 -3.61 28.17
N THR A 137 -1.86 -2.44 27.77
CA THR A 137 -3.29 -2.27 27.54
C THR A 137 -3.75 -2.70 26.14
N MET A 138 -2.86 -2.97 25.18
CA MET A 138 -3.24 -3.33 23.80
C MET A 138 -3.32 -4.84 23.56
N PHE A 139 -2.61 -5.62 24.37
CA PHE A 139 -2.50 -7.07 24.23
C PHE A 139 -2.98 -7.71 25.53
N ASP A 140 -3.78 -8.78 25.42
CA ASP A 140 -4.46 -9.44 26.55
C ASP A 140 -3.50 -9.61 27.76
N PRO A 141 -3.86 -9.10 28.95
CA PRO A 141 -3.00 -9.14 30.13
C PRO A 141 -2.57 -10.54 30.58
N ASP A 142 -3.24 -11.60 30.10
CA ASP A 142 -2.91 -12.98 30.46
C ASP A 142 -1.67 -13.53 29.72
N ASP A 143 -1.20 -12.92 28.62
CA ASP A 143 -0.01 -13.36 27.88
C ASP A 143 1.11 -12.30 27.84
N PHE A 144 1.72 -12.08 29.02
CA PHE A 144 2.83 -11.15 29.23
C PHE A 144 4.08 -11.45 28.37
N SER A 145 4.15 -12.62 27.74
CA SER A 145 5.32 -13.07 27.01
C SER A 145 5.36 -12.61 25.55
N GLU A 146 4.22 -12.20 24.99
CA GLU A 146 4.08 -11.93 23.55
C GLU A 146 3.82 -10.47 23.19
N VAL A 147 3.77 -9.55 24.17
CA VAL A 147 3.53 -8.13 23.90
C VAL A 147 4.64 -7.56 22.98
N PRO A 148 4.31 -7.14 21.75
CA PRO A 148 5.28 -6.65 20.79
C PRO A 148 5.86 -5.30 21.23
N ALA A 149 7.15 -5.10 21.01
CA ALA A 149 7.77 -3.80 21.25
C ALA A 149 7.47 -2.91 20.04
N LEU A 150 6.41 -2.09 20.10
CA LEU A 150 6.07 -1.16 19.01
C LEU A 150 6.73 0.19 19.24
N SER A 151 7.52 0.67 18.27
CA SER A 151 8.35 1.86 18.53
C SER A 151 8.26 2.94 17.46
N PHE A 152 7.70 2.66 16.28
CA PHE A 152 7.70 3.63 15.19
C PHE A 152 6.42 3.64 14.36
N CYS A 153 5.89 4.84 14.09
CA CYS A 153 4.75 5.08 13.22
C CYS A 153 5.25 5.36 11.80
N PHE A 154 4.76 4.60 10.83
CA PHE A 154 5.12 4.71 9.41
C PHE A 154 4.07 5.42 8.56
N GLY A 155 2.94 5.76 9.16
CA GLY A 155 1.92 6.61 8.58
C GLY A 155 0.61 6.51 9.33
N ASP A 156 -0.31 7.38 8.99
CA ASP A 156 -1.69 7.35 9.46
C ASP A 156 -2.67 7.12 8.31
N LEU A 157 -3.74 6.38 8.59
CA LEU A 157 -4.90 6.18 7.74
C LEU A 157 -6.11 6.63 8.55
N ASN A 158 -6.67 7.80 8.24
CA ASN A 158 -7.84 8.36 8.94
C ASN A 158 -7.75 8.25 10.48
N TYR A 159 -6.66 8.74 11.07
CA TYR A 159 -6.36 8.71 12.51
C TYR A 159 -5.92 7.35 13.09
N GLN A 160 -5.97 6.27 12.31
CA GLN A 160 -5.36 4.99 12.67
C GLN A 160 -3.88 4.99 12.26
N LEU A 161 -2.99 4.42 13.07
CA LEU A 161 -1.54 4.51 12.92
C LEU A 161 -0.96 3.16 12.49
N ALA A 162 -0.20 3.13 11.39
CA ALA A 162 0.59 1.97 10.99
C ALA A 162 1.90 1.93 11.79
N LYS A 163 2.02 0.98 12.72
CA LYS A 163 3.15 0.88 13.67
C LYS A 163 4.00 -0.37 13.46
N LEU A 164 5.31 -0.20 13.49
CA LEU A 164 6.29 -1.29 13.39
C LEU A 164 6.51 -1.97 14.74
N ASN A 165 6.51 -3.31 14.73
CA ASN A 165 7.07 -4.12 15.81
C ASN A 165 8.57 -4.31 15.63
N ASN A 166 9.33 -3.79 16.58
CA ASN A 166 10.78 -3.78 16.56
C ASN A 166 11.46 -5.16 16.67
N LYS A 167 10.70 -6.19 17.07
CA LYS A 167 11.22 -7.56 17.23
C LYS A 167 11.03 -8.44 16.01
N ASN A 168 9.94 -8.26 15.26
CA ASN A 168 9.56 -9.17 14.17
C ASN A 168 9.11 -8.46 12.89
N SER A 169 9.20 -7.14 12.85
CA SER A 169 8.97 -6.29 11.67
C SER A 169 7.56 -6.23 11.13
N VAL A 170 6.63 -6.90 11.80
CA VAL A 170 5.22 -6.83 11.46
C VAL A 170 4.72 -5.41 11.69
N ILE A 171 4.00 -4.90 10.69
CA ILE A 171 3.28 -3.63 10.78
C ILE A 171 1.89 -3.92 11.33
N PHE A 172 1.49 -3.19 12.37
CA PHE A 172 0.17 -3.26 12.99
C PHE A 172 -0.60 -1.98 12.77
N LEU A 173 -1.92 -2.09 12.66
CA LEU A 173 -2.83 -0.96 12.65
C LEU A 173 -3.29 -0.64 14.06
N TYR A 174 -3.09 0.60 14.48
CA TYR A 174 -3.35 1.05 15.84
C TYR A 174 -4.29 2.26 15.87
N GLU A 175 -5.45 2.15 16.52
CA GLU A 175 -6.39 3.26 16.69
C GLU A 175 -6.22 3.91 18.08
N PRO A 176 -5.59 5.10 18.17
CA PRO A 176 -5.45 5.80 19.44
C PRO A 176 -6.81 6.29 19.95
N GLY A 177 -7.11 5.99 21.21
CA GLY A 177 -8.31 6.49 21.87
C GLY A 177 -9.60 5.74 21.53
N ALA A 178 -9.48 4.51 21.00
CA ALA A 178 -10.60 3.59 20.93
C ALA A 178 -11.25 3.44 22.32
N GLY A 179 -12.59 3.39 22.36
CA GLY A 179 -13.36 3.50 23.61
C GLY A 179 -13.02 2.41 24.64
N HIS A 180 -12.62 1.22 24.17
CA HIS A 180 -12.03 0.17 24.99
C HIS A 180 -10.60 -0.14 24.52
N TYR A 181 -9.74 -0.46 25.47
CA TYR A 181 -8.32 -0.72 25.21
C TYR A 181 -8.08 -1.91 24.27
N MET A 182 -8.95 -2.92 24.31
CA MET A 182 -8.93 -4.07 23.40
C MET A 182 -9.23 -3.68 21.94
N ASP A 183 -9.86 -2.53 21.71
CA ASP A 183 -10.22 -2.06 20.37
C ASP A 183 -9.09 -1.24 19.74
N CYS A 184 -7.97 -1.01 20.45
CA CYS A 184 -6.88 -0.19 19.92
C CYS A 184 -6.04 -0.93 18.86
N ASN A 185 -5.95 -2.26 18.93
CA ASN A 185 -5.25 -3.07 17.94
C ASN A 185 -6.24 -3.53 16.87
N LYS A 186 -6.06 -3.07 15.64
CA LYS A 186 -6.92 -3.41 14.49
C LYS A 186 -6.36 -4.53 13.61
N GLY A 187 -5.30 -5.19 14.07
CA GLY A 187 -4.67 -6.30 13.38
C GLY A 187 -3.41 -5.90 12.62
N SER A 188 -2.88 -6.86 11.87
CA SER A 188 -1.65 -6.70 11.10
C SER A 188 -1.93 -6.14 9.71
N VAL A 189 -0.96 -5.41 9.17
CA VAL A 189 -1.02 -4.75 7.86
C VAL A 189 -0.05 -5.39 6.87
N ALA A 190 1.13 -5.80 7.33
CA ALA A 190 2.18 -6.43 6.53
C ALA A 190 3.20 -7.16 7.43
N PHE A 191 3.89 -8.16 6.90
CA PHE A 191 4.94 -8.90 7.63
C PHE A 191 6.23 -8.12 7.80
N GLY A 192 6.47 -7.16 6.91
CA GLY A 192 7.69 -6.38 6.87
C GLY A 192 7.45 -4.98 6.36
N LEU A 193 8.37 -4.08 6.70
CA LEU A 193 8.30 -2.69 6.27
C LEU A 193 8.52 -2.52 4.76
N ASP A 194 9.37 -3.36 4.19
CA ASP A 194 9.63 -3.47 2.77
C ASP A 194 8.37 -3.94 2.02
N SER A 195 7.70 -4.99 2.52
CA SER A 195 6.42 -5.44 1.99
C SER A 195 5.37 -4.34 2.07
N PHE A 196 5.26 -3.66 3.21
CA PHE A 196 4.31 -2.55 3.36
C PHE A 196 4.55 -1.43 2.34
N ALA A 197 5.82 -1.02 2.15
CA ALA A 197 6.18 -0.01 1.16
C ALA A 197 5.83 -0.45 -0.27
N VAL A 198 6.06 -1.72 -0.60
CA VAL A 198 5.74 -2.28 -1.91
C VAL A 198 4.24 -2.34 -2.15
N LEU A 199 3.46 -2.84 -1.19
CA LEU A 199 2.00 -2.91 -1.28
C LEU A 199 1.39 -1.52 -1.49
N LEU A 200 1.83 -0.51 -0.71
CA LEU A 200 1.42 0.88 -0.94
C LEU A 200 1.80 1.35 -2.34
N GLY A 201 3.01 1.01 -2.80
CA GLY A 201 3.51 1.35 -4.13
C GLY A 201 2.68 0.72 -5.25
N MET A 202 2.25 -0.54 -5.09
CA MET A 202 1.38 -1.24 -6.03
C MET A 202 0.02 -0.54 -6.13
N VAL A 203 -0.57 -0.18 -4.99
CA VAL A 203 -1.84 0.55 -4.97
C VAL A 203 -1.67 1.91 -5.65
N VAL A 204 -0.57 2.63 -5.40
CA VAL A 204 -0.25 3.89 -6.10
C VAL A 204 -0.07 3.68 -7.60
N ALA A 205 0.65 2.63 -8.03
CA ALA A 205 0.88 2.32 -9.43
C ALA A 205 -0.44 2.07 -10.19
N VAL A 206 -1.29 1.20 -9.64
CA VAL A 206 -2.60 0.85 -10.19
C VAL A 206 -3.52 2.08 -10.27
N THR A 207 -3.43 3.00 -9.29
CA THR A 207 -4.36 4.13 -9.13
C THR A 207 -3.83 5.48 -9.61
N LYS A 208 -2.56 5.56 -10.02
CA LYS A 208 -1.80 6.77 -10.39
C LYS A 208 -2.57 7.74 -11.28
N ASP A 209 -3.33 7.23 -12.23
CA ASP A 209 -4.07 7.99 -13.25
C ASP A 209 -5.59 8.01 -13.06
N LEU A 210 -6.11 7.39 -12.00
CA LEU A 210 -7.48 7.64 -11.53
C LEU A 210 -7.69 9.10 -11.08
N ARG A 211 -6.60 9.87 -10.94
CA ARG A 211 -6.65 11.33 -10.72
C ARG A 211 -7.20 12.12 -11.92
N LYS A 212 -7.15 11.56 -13.14
CA LYS A 212 -7.56 12.24 -14.38
C LYS A 212 -8.85 11.67 -14.98
N ALA A 213 -9.13 10.41 -14.69
CA ALA A 213 -10.33 9.72 -15.12
C ALA A 213 -11.15 9.39 -13.88
N SER A 214 -12.46 9.66 -13.92
CA SER A 214 -13.42 9.11 -12.95
C SER A 214 -14.09 7.89 -13.60
N PRO A 215 -13.40 6.74 -13.73
CA PRO A 215 -14.07 5.53 -14.18
C PRO A 215 -15.07 5.09 -13.12
N ASP A 216 -16.26 4.67 -13.55
CA ASP A 216 -17.21 3.91 -12.73
C ASP A 216 -16.58 2.54 -12.41
N ILE A 217 -15.60 2.50 -11.52
CA ILE A 217 -14.97 1.25 -11.05
C ILE A 217 -15.95 0.58 -10.10
N CYS A 218 -16.31 -0.67 -10.40
CA CYS A 218 -17.16 -1.46 -9.53
C CYS A 218 -16.44 -1.78 -8.21
N PRO A 219 -17.07 -1.65 -7.04
CA PRO A 219 -16.47 -2.03 -5.76
C PRO A 219 -15.92 -3.46 -5.71
N LYS A 220 -16.59 -4.42 -6.38
CA LYS A 220 -16.13 -5.83 -6.49
C LYS A 220 -14.77 -5.98 -7.18
N GLU A 221 -14.45 -5.02 -8.05
CA GLU A 221 -13.17 -4.99 -8.74
C GLU A 221 -12.05 -4.49 -7.82
N LEU A 222 -12.40 -3.75 -6.77
CA LEU A 222 -11.46 -3.31 -5.74
C LEU A 222 -11.25 -4.38 -4.65
N GLU A 223 -12.29 -5.15 -4.30
CA GLU A 223 -12.17 -6.34 -3.43
C GLU A 223 -11.22 -7.38 -4.03
N ARG A 224 -11.37 -7.71 -5.31
CA ARG A 224 -10.40 -8.58 -6.01
C ARG A 224 -8.97 -8.04 -6.04
N ARG A 225 -8.80 -6.71 -5.96
CA ARG A 225 -7.47 -6.09 -5.88
C ARG A 225 -6.83 -6.29 -4.51
N ALA A 226 -7.62 -6.37 -3.45
CA ALA A 226 -7.15 -6.74 -2.11
C ALA A 226 -6.68 -8.19 -2.07
N GLU A 227 -7.44 -9.12 -2.65
CA GLU A 227 -7.06 -10.55 -2.76
C GLU A 227 -5.68 -10.72 -3.42
N VAL A 228 -5.42 -9.92 -4.45
CA VAL A 228 -4.16 -9.96 -5.20
C VAL A 228 -2.97 -9.32 -4.45
N LEU A 229 -3.22 -8.37 -3.55
CA LEU A 229 -2.19 -7.92 -2.59
C LEU A 229 -1.81 -9.06 -1.63
N GLY A 230 -2.77 -9.91 -1.29
CA GLY A 230 -2.60 -11.13 -0.51
C GLY A 230 -1.56 -12.11 -1.05
N ASP A 231 -1.46 -12.20 -2.38
CA ASP A 231 -0.45 -13.03 -3.05
C ASP A 231 0.99 -12.52 -2.82
N TYR A 232 1.16 -11.21 -2.55
CA TYR A 232 2.46 -10.62 -2.23
C TYR A 232 2.76 -10.68 -0.72
N ASP A 233 1.77 -10.37 0.12
CA ASP A 233 1.85 -10.50 1.58
C ASP A 233 0.52 -11.01 2.12
N PHE A 234 0.54 -12.20 2.74
CA PHE A 234 -0.66 -12.85 3.24
C PHE A 234 -1.42 -12.02 4.30
N LEU A 235 -0.73 -11.13 5.04
CA LEU A 235 -1.39 -10.23 5.99
C LEU A 235 -2.19 -9.10 5.32
N ALA A 236 -2.02 -8.91 4.01
CA ALA A 236 -2.86 -8.02 3.23
C ALA A 236 -4.21 -8.65 2.86
N ASP A 237 -4.36 -9.98 2.94
CA ASP A 237 -5.58 -10.73 2.60
C ASP A 237 -6.47 -11.05 3.82
N GLU A 238 -5.87 -11.30 4.98
CA GLU A 238 -6.61 -11.70 6.20
C GLU A 238 -7.37 -10.55 6.85
N ASP A 239 -8.56 -10.21 6.35
CA ASP A 239 -9.52 -9.27 6.96
C ASP A 239 -8.85 -7.97 7.49
N SER A 240 -7.88 -7.46 6.72
CA SER A 240 -7.05 -6.34 7.17
C SER A 240 -7.84 -5.03 7.10
N GLU A 241 -8.26 -4.52 8.26
CA GLU A 241 -9.02 -3.28 8.39
C GLU A 241 -8.31 -2.11 7.69
N PHE A 242 -6.97 -2.11 7.69
CA PHE A 242 -6.16 -1.10 7.00
C PHE A 242 -6.40 -1.10 5.50
N TRP A 243 -6.29 -2.27 4.86
CA TRP A 243 -6.43 -2.36 3.41
C TRP A 243 -7.88 -2.12 3.00
N ASP A 244 -8.85 -2.66 3.74
CA ASP A 244 -10.28 -2.41 3.53
C ASP A 244 -10.64 -0.93 3.59
N GLU A 245 -10.13 -0.19 4.57
CA GLU A 245 -10.37 1.24 4.70
C GLU A 245 -9.66 2.04 3.60
N LEU A 246 -8.41 1.71 3.29
CA LEU A 246 -7.65 2.36 2.22
C LEU A 246 -8.37 2.21 0.87
N PHE A 247 -8.83 1.00 0.58
CA PHE A 247 -9.61 0.67 -0.61
C PHE A 247 -10.97 1.36 -0.64
N SER A 248 -11.65 1.43 0.51
CA SER A 248 -12.89 2.17 0.67
C SER A 248 -12.73 3.66 0.39
N ASN A 249 -11.60 4.27 0.77
CA ASN A 249 -11.32 5.69 0.51
C ASN A 249 -11.10 5.96 -0.98
N LEU A 250 -10.49 5.03 -1.73
CA LEU A 250 -10.29 5.16 -3.18
C LEU A 250 -11.62 5.26 -3.97
N LEU A 251 -12.70 4.73 -3.40
CA LEU A 251 -14.06 4.69 -3.97
C LEU A 251 -14.92 5.92 -3.62
N LYS A 252 -14.47 6.79 -2.71
CA LYS A 252 -15.16 8.04 -2.34
C LYS A 252 -14.80 9.18 -3.30
#